data_AF-A0A0F9AE02-F1
#
_entry.id   AF-A0A0F9AE02-F1
#
_cell.length_a   1.000
_cell.length_b   1.000
_cell.length_c   1.000
_cell.angle_alpha   90.00
_cell.angle_beta   90.00
_cell.angle_gamma   90.00
#
_symmetry.space_group_name_H-M   'P 1'
#
loop_
_entity.id
_entity.type
_entity.pdbx_description
1 polymer ?
#
loop_
_entity_poly.entity_id
_entity_poly.type
_entity_poly.pdbx_seq_one_letter_code
_entity_poly.pdbx_strand_id
1 'polypeptide(L)' 'MQEPINIIFDGPPGHESGRFVEVETDDGKSTNVGEWIQKGEYWVLRITKLPEKQA' A
#
# COMPACT_ATOMS: atom_id res chain seq x y z
N MET A 1 5.43 -10.61 16.72
CA MET A 1 5.60 -9.91 15.43
C MET A 1 4.19 -9.53 14.96
N GLN A 2 3.97 -8.31 14.45
CA GLN A 2 2.65 -7.94 13.93
C GLN A 2 2.39 -8.68 12.61
N GLU A 3 1.15 -9.10 12.38
CA GLU A 3 0.77 -9.74 11.12
C GLU A 3 0.76 -8.71 9.97
N PRO A 4 1.20 -9.07 8.75
CA PRO A 4 1.16 -8.17 7.60
C PRO A 4 -0.27 -7.78 7.21
N ILE A 5 -0.48 -6.52 6.85
CA ILE A 5 -1.74 -6.03 6.28
C ILE A 5 -1.67 -6.17 4.76
N ASN A 6 -2.75 -6.65 4.14
CA ASN A 6 -2.90 -6.77 2.70
C ASN A 6 -4.10 -5.95 2.25
N ILE A 7 -3.87 -4.94 1.40
CA ILE A 7 -4.94 -4.19 0.73
C ILE A 7 -5.12 -4.80 -0.65
N ILE A 8 -6.31 -5.30 -0.96
CA ILE A 8 -6.59 -6.12 -2.14
C ILE A 8 -7.31 -5.30 -3.22
N PHE A 9 -6.84 -5.42 -4.45
CA PHE A 9 -7.39 -4.79 -5.65
C PHE A 9 -7.77 -5.85 -6.68
N ASP A 10 -8.83 -5.59 -7.44
CA ASP A 10 -9.34 -6.44 -8.52
C ASP A 10 -8.60 -6.26 -9.87
N GLY A 11 -7.46 -5.56 -9.85
CA GLY A 11 -6.63 -5.27 -11.01
C GLY A 11 -5.34 -4.55 -10.60
N PRO A 12 -4.44 -4.26 -11.56
CA PRO A 12 -3.13 -3.68 -11.28
C PRO A 12 -3.24 -2.29 -10.63
N PRO A 13 -2.26 -1.89 -9.79
CA PRO A 13 -2.21 -0.55 -9.25
C PRO A 13 -2.06 0.47 -10.38
N GLY A 14 -2.81 1.56 -10.32
CA GLY A 14 -2.81 2.56 -11.38
C GLY A 14 -3.72 3.74 -11.10
N HIS A 15 -3.77 4.68 -12.05
CA HIS A 15 -4.61 5.88 -11.98
C HIS A 15 -6.08 5.60 -12.34
N GLU A 16 -6.45 4.34 -12.57
CA GLU A 16 -7.84 3.94 -12.74
C GLU A 16 -8.60 4.12 -11.41
N SER A 17 -9.83 4.63 -11.50
CA SER A 17 -10.67 4.84 -10.31
C SER A 17 -10.84 3.52 -9.54
N GLY A 18 -10.62 3.57 -8.23
CA GLY A 18 -10.66 2.40 -7.35
C GLY A 18 -9.37 1.58 -7.27
N ARG A 19 -8.32 1.91 -8.04
CA ARG A 19 -7.01 1.20 -8.05
C ARG A 19 -5.82 2.07 -7.67
N PHE A 20 -6.11 3.29 -7.23
CA PHE A 20 -5.14 4.27 -6.78
C PHE A 20 -5.11 4.39 -5.26
N VAL A 21 -3.92 4.42 -4.67
CA VAL A 21 -3.69 4.69 -3.25
C VAL A 21 -2.60 5.74 -3.13
N GLU A 22 -2.95 6.91 -2.60
CA GLU A 22 -1.96 7.89 -2.17
C GLU A 22 -1.45 7.50 -0.78
N VAL A 23 -0.15 7.59 -0.58
CA VAL A 23 0.49 7.32 0.71
C VAL A 23 1.43 8.48 1.01
N GLU A 24 1.13 9.23 2.07
CA GLU A 24 1.91 10.39 2.50
C GLU A 24 2.23 10.34 4.00
N THR A 25 3.28 11.04 4.39
CA THR A 25 3.58 11.39 5.79
C THR A 25 2.72 12.56 6.24
N ASP A 26 2.69 12.83 7.56
CA ASP A 26 1.88 13.91 8.14
C ASP A 26 2.25 15.32 7.61
N ASP A 27 3.46 15.49 7.07
CA ASP A 27 3.91 16.72 6.41
C ASP A 27 3.58 16.78 4.90
N GLY A 28 2.77 15.85 4.39
CA GLY A 28 2.28 15.81 3.01
C GLY A 28 3.30 15.32 1.99
N LYS A 29 4.39 14.64 2.42
CA LYS A 29 5.36 14.06 1.49
C LYS A 29 4.94 12.65 1.11
N SER A 30 4.96 12.35 -0.18
CA SER A 30 4.73 10.99 -0.67
C SER A 30 5.76 10.01 -0.08
N THR A 31 5.29 8.84 0.33
CA THR A 31 6.11 7.79 0.94
C THR A 31 5.69 6.41 0.44
N ASN A 32 6.55 5.41 0.67
CA ASN A 32 6.24 4.01 0.40
C ASN A 32 6.02 3.27 1.72
N VAL A 33 4.90 2.56 1.84
CA VAL A 33 4.53 1.79 3.06
C VAL A 33 4.52 0.27 2.83
N GLY A 34 4.88 -0.20 1.62
CA GLY A 34 4.78 -1.61 1.29
C GLY A 34 5.11 -1.97 -0.15
N GLU A 35 4.92 -3.24 -0.46
CA GLU A 35 5.24 -3.82 -1.77
C GLU A 35 3.98 -4.25 -2.51
N TRP A 36 3.94 -3.99 -3.82
CA TRP A 36 2.91 -4.51 -4.70
C TRP A 36 3.22 -5.94 -5.11
N ILE A 37 2.26 -6.84 -4.92
CA ILE A 37 2.37 -8.27 -5.21
C ILE A 37 1.16 -8.70 -6.03
N GLN A 38 1.39 -9.33 -7.18
CA GLN A 38 0.33 -9.96 -7.96
C GLN A 38 -0.01 -11.34 -7.39
N LYS A 39 -1.30 -11.62 -7.18
CA LYS A 39 -1.85 -12.89 -6.67
C LYS A 39 -3.01 -13.36 -7.57
N GLY A 40 -2.68 -14.09 -8.63
CA GLY A 40 -3.66 -14.44 -9.66
C GLY A 40 -4.15 -13.19 -10.38
N GLU A 41 -5.47 -13.01 -10.45
CA GLU A 41 -6.11 -11.82 -11.02
C GLU A 41 -6.07 -10.61 -10.09
N TYR A 42 -5.75 -10.80 -8.81
CA TYR A 42 -5.73 -9.74 -7.81
C TYR A 42 -4.35 -9.12 -7.64
N TRP A 43 -4.33 -7.89 -7.15
CA TRP A 43 -3.12 -7.19 -6.73
C TRP A 43 -3.19 -6.80 -5.27
N VAL A 44 -2.04 -6.84 -4.61
CA VAL A 44 -1.94 -6.65 -3.16
C VAL A 44 -0.88 -5.62 -2.84
N LEU A 45 -1.25 -4.55 -2.14
CA LEU A 45 -0.28 -3.74 -1.40
C LEU A 45 -0.06 -4.39 -0.04
N ARG A 46 1.13 -4.99 0.14
CA ARG A 46 1.51 -5.71 1.37
C ARG A 46 2.34 -4.82 2.27
N ILE A 47 1.81 -4.54 3.46
CA ILE A 47 2.46 -3.72 4.49
C ILE A 47 3.02 -4.67 5.55
N THR A 48 4.34 -4.69 5.70
CA THR A 48 5.04 -5.57 6.67
C THR A 48 5.60 -4.80 7.86
N LYS A 49 5.76 -3.48 7.72
CA LYS A 49 6.21 -2.56 8.75
C LYS A 49 5.45 -1.25 8.59
N LEU A 50 4.91 -0.73 9.68
CA LEU A 50 4.43 0.64 9.69
C LEU A 50 5.64 1.59 9.75
N PRO A 51 5.57 2.76 9.09
CA PRO A 51 6.60 3.76 9.24
C PRO A 51 6.70 4.16 10.72
N GLU A 52 7.91 4.45 11.19
CA GLU A 52 8.11 4.90 12.56
C GLU A 52 7.25 6.14 12.80
N LYS A 53 6.63 6.21 13.99
CA LYS A 53 5.82 7.35 14.37
C LYS A 53 6.71 8.58 14.31
N GLN A 54 6.42 9.50 13.39
CA GLN A 54 7.15 10.76 13.31
C GLN A 54 6.84 11.53 14.61
N ALA A 55 7.91 11.89 15.34
CA ALA A 55 7.82 12.54 16.66
C ALA A 55 7.33 13.98 16.55
#